data_AF-A0A533BDV2-F1
#
_entry.id   AF-A0A533BDV2-F1
#
_cell.length_a   1.000
_cell.length_b   1.000
_cell.length_c   1.000
_cell.angle_alpha   90.00
_cell.angle_beta   90.00
_cell.angle_gamma   90.00
#
_symmetry.space_group_name_H-M   'P 1'
#
loop_
_entity.id
_entity.type
_entity.pdbx_description
1 polymer ?
#
loop_
_entity_poly.entity_id
_entity_poly.type
_entity_poly.pdbx_seq_one_letter_code
_entity_poly.pdbx_strand_id
1 'polypeptide(L)'
;MNRPIKDGLVLGTTLLVIHTFASFLVFLYCHTSTDGQAVFAYFLFFVIDAPTVPLAFEIEGKIGLLSGLTDLWTDLWYQGHQGVNLRAFILTTIFGGLHWFIIGNLTSYAFAWIHKRFYRQPA
;
A
#
# COMPACT_ATOMS: atom_id res chain seq x y z
N MET A 1 -26.51 8.27 -4.32
CA MET A 1 -25.24 8.49 -3.60
C MET A 1 -24.82 9.94 -3.78
N ASN A 2 -24.45 10.66 -2.71
CA ASN A 2 -24.01 12.06 -2.83
C ASN A 2 -22.76 12.14 -3.74
N ARG A 3 -22.72 13.09 -4.69
CA ARG A 3 -21.60 13.26 -5.64
C ARG A 3 -20.22 13.24 -4.96
N PRO A 4 -19.98 13.96 -3.83
CA PRO A 4 -18.70 13.93 -3.13
C PRO A 4 -18.28 12.55 -2.61
N ILE A 5 -19.25 11.72 -2.21
CA ILE A 5 -18.98 10.35 -1.74
C ILE A 5 -18.57 9.47 -2.94
N LYS A 6 -19.21 9.65 -4.10
CA LYS A 6 -18.86 8.95 -5.33
C LYS A 6 -17.44 9.32 -5.80
N ASP A 7 -17.13 10.60 -5.80
CA ASP A 7 -15.83 11.10 -6.26
C ASP A 7 -14.70 10.68 -5.30
N GLY A 8 -14.97 10.64 -4.00
CA GLY A 8 -14.07 10.06 -2.99
C GLY A 8 -13.80 8.58 -3.21
N LEU A 9 -14.85 7.78 -3.42
CA LEU A 9 -14.71 6.35 -3.69
C LEU A 9 -13.95 6.08 -4.99
N VAL A 10 -14.22 6.82 -6.06
CA VAL A 10 -13.50 6.67 -7.33
C VAL A 10 -12.02 7.00 -7.14
N LEU A 11 -11.70 8.18 -6.64
CA LEU A 11 -10.30 8.59 -6.47
C LEU A 11 -9.55 7.67 -5.51
N GLY A 12 -10.15 7.34 -4.36
CA GLY A 12 -9.57 6.40 -3.40
C GLY A 12 -9.31 5.03 -4.02
N THR A 13 -10.27 4.48 -4.77
CA THR A 13 -10.10 3.17 -5.42
C THR A 13 -9.01 3.24 -6.50
N THR A 14 -8.96 4.31 -7.28
CA THR A 14 -7.90 4.52 -8.28
C THR A 14 -6.52 4.52 -7.64
N LEU A 15 -6.33 5.28 -6.55
CA LEU A 15 -5.04 5.33 -5.85
C LEU A 15 -4.68 3.98 -5.21
N LEU A 16 -5.65 3.26 -4.64
CA LEU A 16 -5.45 1.90 -4.12
C LEU A 16 -4.94 0.96 -5.22
N VAL A 17 -5.60 0.96 -6.39
CA VAL A 17 -5.24 0.09 -7.52
C VAL A 17 -3.86 0.42 -8.04
N ILE A 18 -3.54 1.69 -8.25
CA ILE A 18 -2.22 2.14 -8.71
C ILE A 18 -1.14 1.68 -7.74
N HIS A 19 -1.35 1.92 -6.44
CA HIS A 19 -0.37 1.54 -5.42
C HIS A 19 -0.20 0.02 -5.32
N THR A 20 -1.31 -0.73 -5.32
CA THR A 20 -1.28 -2.21 -5.31
C THR A 20 -0.52 -2.76 -6.50
N PHE A 21 -0.75 -2.19 -7.68
CA PHE A 21 -0.07 -2.61 -8.90
C PHE A 21 1.42 -2.27 -8.86
N ALA A 22 1.80 -1.09 -8.37
CA ALA A 22 3.20 -0.71 -8.18
C ALA A 22 3.91 -1.65 -7.19
N SER A 23 3.26 -1.96 -6.06
CA SER A 23 3.75 -2.94 -5.06
C SER A 23 3.96 -4.33 -5.66
N PHE A 24 3.06 -4.78 -6.54
CA PHE A 24 3.22 -6.04 -7.26
C PHE A 24 4.41 -6.03 -8.22
N LEU A 25 4.59 -4.96 -9.00
CA LEU A 25 5.73 -4.83 -9.92
C LEU A 25 7.06 -4.82 -9.16
N VAL A 26 7.12 -4.10 -8.04
CA VAL A 26 8.31 -4.09 -7.18
C VAL A 26 8.54 -5.48 -6.62
N PHE A 27 7.52 -6.13 -6.03
CA PHE A 27 7.64 -7.51 -5.55
C PHE A 27 8.16 -8.46 -6.64
N LEU A 28 7.62 -8.42 -7.86
CA LEU A 28 8.05 -9.27 -8.95
C LEU A 28 9.52 -9.03 -9.32
N TYR A 29 9.92 -7.77 -9.41
CA TYR A 29 11.32 -7.39 -9.63
C TYR A 29 12.23 -7.91 -8.50
N CYS A 30 11.80 -7.73 -7.24
CA CYS A 30 12.52 -8.24 -6.07
C CYS A 30 12.66 -9.77 -6.11
N HIS A 31 11.59 -10.44 -6.48
CA HIS A 31 11.43 -11.89 -6.41
C HIS A 31 12.17 -12.63 -7.53
N THR A 32 12.53 -11.93 -8.60
CA THR A 32 13.26 -12.46 -9.76
C THR A 32 14.72 -12.02 -9.82
N SER A 33 15.15 -11.09 -8.95
CA SER A 33 16.52 -10.61 -8.86
C SER A 33 17.38 -11.46 -7.92
N THR A 34 18.65 -11.68 -8.29
CA THR A 34 19.63 -12.44 -7.49
C THR A 34 20.24 -11.63 -6.34
N ASP A 35 20.08 -10.30 -6.33
CA ASP A 35 20.62 -9.38 -5.31
C ASP A 35 19.54 -8.92 -4.31
N GLY A 36 18.83 -9.87 -3.70
CA GLY A 36 17.67 -9.62 -2.83
C GLY A 36 17.89 -8.63 -1.67
N GLN A 37 19.14 -8.39 -1.24
CA GLN A 37 19.46 -7.39 -0.21
C GLN A 37 19.53 -5.95 -0.73
N ALA A 38 20.04 -5.70 -1.96
CA ALA A 38 20.00 -4.38 -2.59
C ALA A 38 18.55 -3.93 -2.89
N VAL A 39 17.68 -4.91 -3.02
CA VAL A 39 16.26 -4.80 -3.34
C VAL A 39 15.41 -4.47 -2.10
N PHE A 40 15.85 -4.78 -0.88
CA PHE A 40 15.22 -4.29 0.35
C PHE A 40 15.23 -2.75 0.45
N ALA A 41 16.19 -2.09 -0.23
CA ALA A 41 16.20 -0.63 -0.36
C ALA A 41 14.99 -0.09 -1.15
N TYR A 42 14.46 -0.84 -2.12
CA TYR A 42 13.20 -0.49 -2.81
C TYR A 42 11.99 -0.64 -1.89
N PHE A 43 12.01 -1.59 -0.95
CA PHE A 43 11.00 -1.67 0.11
C PHE A 43 11.08 -0.50 1.10
N LEU A 44 12.29 -0.01 1.40
CA LEU A 44 12.48 1.19 2.21
C LEU A 44 11.91 2.46 1.55
N PHE A 45 11.87 2.54 0.21
CA PHE A 45 11.19 3.63 -0.49
C PHE A 45 9.66 3.64 -0.28
N PHE A 46 9.04 2.50 0.02
CA PHE A 46 7.61 2.44 0.35
C PHE A 46 7.26 3.10 1.68
N VAL A 47 8.23 3.38 2.56
CA VAL A 47 7.97 4.18 3.77
C VAL A 47 7.63 5.63 3.42
N ILE A 48 8.25 6.18 2.38
CA ILE A 48 7.93 7.52 1.87
C ILE A 48 6.53 7.51 1.23
N ASP A 49 6.21 6.42 0.53
CA ASP A 49 4.96 6.27 -0.18
C ASP A 49 3.76 6.02 0.76
N ALA A 50 3.95 5.25 1.84
CA ALA A 50 2.93 4.99 2.86
C ALA A 50 3.57 4.80 4.25
N PRO A 51 3.67 5.86 5.08
CA PRO A 51 4.32 5.79 6.40
C PRO A 51 3.57 4.91 7.40
N THR A 52 2.38 4.42 7.06
CA THR A 52 1.64 3.42 7.85
C THR A 52 2.17 1.99 7.67
N VAL A 53 2.95 1.73 6.61
CA VAL A 53 3.51 0.40 6.33
C VAL A 53 4.49 -0.06 7.42
N PRO A 54 5.46 0.75 7.90
CA PRO A 54 6.31 0.40 9.05
C PRO A 54 5.53 -0.06 10.29
N LEU A 55 4.44 0.62 10.62
CA LEU A 55 3.59 0.24 11.75
C LEU A 55 2.95 -1.14 11.53
N ALA A 56 2.52 -1.42 10.30
CA ALA A 56 1.99 -2.74 9.95
C ALA A 56 3.04 -3.84 10.10
N PHE A 57 4.30 -3.58 9.71
CA PHE A 57 5.41 -4.50 9.95
C PHE A 57 5.69 -4.72 11.44
N GLU A 58 5.63 -3.67 12.26
CA GLU A 58 5.84 -3.77 13.70
C GLU A 58 4.74 -4.61 14.37
N ILE A 59 3.48 -4.33 14.05
CA ILE A 59 2.33 -5.09 14.55
C ILE A 59 2.43 -6.55 14.11
N GLU A 60 2.70 -6.78 12.82
CA GLU A 60 2.86 -8.12 12.29
C GLU A 60 4.05 -8.85 12.92
N GLY A 61 5.14 -8.16 13.25
CA GLY A 61 6.30 -8.76 13.94
C GLY A 61 5.98 -9.20 15.36
N LYS A 62 4.99 -8.59 16.01
CA LYS A 62 4.52 -8.95 17.35
C LYS A 62 3.50 -10.09 17.32
N ILE A 63 2.64 -10.13 16.31
CA ILE A 63 1.52 -11.09 16.23
C ILE A 63 1.94 -12.36 15.47
N GLY A 64 2.78 -12.24 14.45
CA GLY A 64 3.23 -13.36 13.61
C GLY A 64 2.12 -14.00 12.78
N LEU A 65 1.10 -13.24 12.37
CA LEU A 65 -0.06 -13.76 11.65
C LEU A 65 0.31 -14.34 10.27
N LEU A 66 1.28 -13.74 9.61
CA LEU A 66 1.76 -14.09 8.27
C LEU A 66 2.94 -15.06 8.31
N SER A 67 3.52 -15.38 9.47
CA SER A 67 4.75 -16.18 9.55
C SER A 67 4.58 -17.55 8.89
N GLY A 68 3.50 -18.27 9.20
CA GLY A 68 3.23 -19.58 8.60
C GLY A 68 3.07 -19.55 7.08
N LEU A 69 2.48 -18.48 6.53
CA LEU A 69 2.36 -18.29 5.08
C LEU A 69 3.73 -17.98 4.45
N THR A 70 4.53 -17.16 5.11
CA THR A 70 5.84 -16.74 4.61
C THR A 70 6.87 -17.85 4.71
N ASP A 71 6.76 -18.69 5.74
CA ASP A 71 7.60 -19.87 5.95
C ASP A 71 7.26 -20.94 4.91
N LEU A 72 5.97 -21.25 4.71
CA LEU A 72 5.51 -22.17 3.65
C LEU A 72 5.95 -21.70 2.26
N TRP A 73 5.87 -20.39 1.99
CA TRP A 73 6.33 -19.82 0.73
C TRP A 73 7.84 -19.98 0.53
N THR A 74 8.61 -19.82 1.61
CA THR A 74 10.06 -20.05 1.60
C THR A 74 10.36 -21.51 1.27
N ASP A 75 9.67 -22.45 1.90
CA ASP A 75 9.86 -23.89 1.73
C ASP A 75 9.46 -24.40 0.35
N LEU A 76 8.33 -23.92 -0.20
CA LEU A 76 7.79 -24.37 -1.49
C LEU A 76 8.55 -23.81 -2.69
N TRP A 77 9.04 -22.57 -2.57
CA TRP A 77 9.52 -21.83 -3.73
C TRP A 77 11.04 -21.70 -3.79
N TYR A 78 11.80 -21.83 -2.68
CA TYR A 78 13.23 -21.54 -2.74
C TYR A 78 14.17 -22.29 -1.77
N GLN A 79 15.15 -22.97 -2.36
CA GLN A 79 16.43 -23.34 -1.75
C GLN A 79 17.28 -22.09 -1.41
N GLY A 80 16.81 -21.25 -0.47
CA GLY A 80 17.61 -20.15 0.09
C GLY A 80 17.35 -18.73 -0.44
N HIS A 81 16.15 -18.39 -0.90
CA HIS A 81 15.72 -16.98 -1.06
C HIS A 81 14.59 -16.63 -0.10
N GLN A 82 14.43 -15.33 0.16
CA GLN A 82 13.93 -14.81 1.44
C GLN A 82 12.40 -14.62 1.47
N GLY A 83 11.69 -15.39 2.30
CA GLY A 83 10.24 -15.23 2.59
C GLY A 83 9.82 -13.85 3.10
N VAL A 84 10.79 -13.05 3.55
CA VAL A 84 10.64 -11.63 3.91
C VAL A 84 10.02 -10.83 2.78
N ASN A 85 10.31 -11.15 1.51
CA ASN A 85 9.75 -10.43 0.35
C ASN A 85 8.24 -10.62 0.19
N LEU A 86 7.73 -11.84 0.43
CA LEU A 86 6.30 -12.11 0.38
C LEU A 86 5.57 -11.37 1.50
N ARG A 87 6.10 -11.46 2.72
CA ARG A 87 5.55 -10.73 3.88
C ARG A 87 5.45 -9.24 3.58
N ALA A 88 6.53 -8.70 3.04
CA ALA A 88 6.64 -7.30 2.73
C ALA A 88 5.65 -6.87 1.63
N PHE A 89 5.48 -7.69 0.59
CA PHE A 89 4.49 -7.47 -0.45
C PHE A 89 3.07 -7.44 0.09
N ILE A 90 2.69 -8.42 0.93
CA ILE A 90 1.34 -8.51 1.51
C ILE A 90 1.04 -7.25 2.33
N LEU A 91 1.93 -6.90 3.25
CA LEU A 91 1.74 -5.74 4.13
C LEU A 91 1.69 -4.44 3.36
N THR A 92 2.57 -4.26 2.37
CA THR A 92 2.61 -3.02 1.57
C THR A 92 1.39 -2.90 0.68
N THR A 93 0.97 -3.99 0.04
CA THR A 93 -0.23 -4.01 -0.79
C THR A 93 -1.49 -3.67 0.00
N ILE A 94 -1.66 -4.29 1.17
CA ILE A 94 -2.86 -4.09 1.99
C ILE A 94 -2.81 -2.72 2.67
N PHE A 95 -1.80 -2.45 3.49
CA PHE A 95 -1.77 -1.26 4.32
C PHE A 95 -1.38 -0.01 3.53
N GLY A 96 -0.50 -0.11 2.54
CA GLY A 96 -0.20 0.99 1.63
C GLY A 96 -1.36 1.27 0.68
N GLY A 97 -2.03 0.23 0.15
CA GLY A 97 -3.23 0.40 -0.68
C GLY A 97 -4.36 1.08 0.08
N LEU A 98 -4.62 0.66 1.33
CA LEU A 98 -5.60 1.30 2.21
C LEU A 98 -5.21 2.72 2.60
N HIS A 99 -3.92 2.98 2.83
CA HIS A 99 -3.43 4.34 3.08
C HIS A 99 -3.82 5.27 1.92
N TRP A 100 -3.47 4.89 0.70
CA TRP A 100 -3.75 5.68 -0.50
C TRP A 100 -5.24 5.80 -0.81
N PHE A 101 -6.03 4.77 -0.49
CA PHE A 101 -7.49 4.86 -0.52
C PHE A 101 -8.03 5.97 0.39
N ILE A 102 -7.55 6.02 1.64
CA ILE A 102 -7.93 7.05 2.61
C ILE A 102 -7.50 8.43 2.12
N ILE A 103 -6.26 8.57 1.63
CA ILE A 103 -5.76 9.83 1.06
C ILE A 103 -6.63 10.31 -0.10
N GLY A 104 -7.04 9.42 -1.02
CA GLY A 104 -7.94 9.78 -2.12
C GLY A 104 -9.30 10.28 -1.63
N ASN A 105 -9.88 9.61 -0.63
CA ASN A 105 -11.14 10.05 -0.03
C ASN A 105 -11.01 11.41 0.68
N LEU A 106 -9.95 11.61 1.47
CA LEU A 106 -9.68 12.88 2.17
C LEU A 106 -9.45 14.02 1.19
N THR A 107 -8.73 13.76 0.10
CA THR A 107 -8.46 14.74 -0.96
C THR A 107 -9.75 15.16 -1.65
N SER A 108 -10.58 14.20 -2.07
CA SER A 108 -11.90 14.49 -2.66
C SER A 108 -12.80 15.27 -1.70
N TYR A 109 -12.79 14.93 -0.40
CA TYR A 109 -13.54 15.67 0.62
C TYR A 109 -13.03 17.12 0.76
N ALA A 110 -11.71 17.31 0.83
CA ALA A 110 -11.09 18.63 0.95
C ALA A 110 -11.44 19.51 -0.26
N PHE A 111 -11.35 19.00 -1.49
CA PHE A 111 -11.74 19.73 -2.70
C PHE A 111 -13.23 20.08 -2.70
N ALA A 112 -14.11 19.16 -2.32
CA ALA A 112 -15.54 19.43 -2.23
C ALA A 112 -15.85 20.53 -1.21
N TRP A 113 -15.17 20.52 -0.06
CA TRP A 113 -15.30 21.55 0.98
C TRP A 113 -14.79 22.92 0.51
N ILE A 114 -13.60 22.97 -0.09
CA ILE A 114 -13.00 24.17 -0.68
C ILE A 114 -13.95 24.76 -1.73
N HIS A 115 -14.39 23.95 -2.70
CA HIS A 115 -15.29 24.39 -3.76
C HIS A 115 -16.60 24.97 -3.18
N LYS A 116 -17.21 24.29 -2.19
CA LYS A 116 -18.41 24.79 -1.52
C LYS A 116 -18.17 26.12 -0.79
N ARG A 117 -16.98 26.35 -0.24
CA ARG A 117 -16.61 27.58 0.47
C ARG A 117 -16.40 28.76 -0.49
N PHE A 118 -15.78 28.53 -1.64
CA PHE A 118 -15.48 29.60 -2.61
C PHE A 118 -16.63 29.91 -3.57
N TYR A 119 -17.47 28.92 -3.92
CA TYR A 119 -18.56 29.10 -4.88
C TYR A 119 -19.95 29.29 -4.25
N ARG A 120 -20.03 29.37 -2.92
CA ARG A 120 -21.19 30.02 -2.25
C ARG A 120 -21.02 31.53 -2.37
N GLN A 121 -21.27 32.08 -3.56
CA GLN A 121 -21.52 33.51 -3.70
C GLN A 121 -22.93 33.81 -3.13
N PRO A 122 -23.10 34.86 -2.31
CA PRO A 122 -24.43 35.36 -1.97
C PRO A 122 -25.12 35.82 -3.26
N ALA A 123 -26.38 35.39 -3.43
CA ALA A 123 -27.29 35.95 -4.42
C ALA A 123 -27.58 37.43 -4.10
#